data_AF-A0A7S3VEQ9-F1
#
_entry.id   AF-A0A7S3VEQ9-F1
#
_cell.length_a   1.000
_cell.length_b   1.000
_cell.length_c   1.000
_cell.angle_alpha   90.00
_cell.angle_beta   90.00
_cell.angle_gamma   90.00
#
_symmetry.space_group_name_H-M   'P 1'
#
loop_
_entity.id
_entity.type
_entity.pdbx_description
1 polymer ?
#
loop_
_entity_poly.entity_id
_entity_poly.type
_entity_poly.pdbx_seq_one_letter_code
_entity_poly.pdbx_strand_id
1 'polypeptide(L)'
;IGWIYFTYLEARQAIHENRGFSQYFGLSWNLQQLIGLSCTILFVIMELVRPMGDEVIVFGALSQLLGWVNLLYYTRGIEEVAWVVYALLRVIRSMTKFLSILLLVVFACTLFFWSMELPNEFDKVRRFDKVLLDTFFTSFFSDFDHDTDLSDDRFKTFALLFNLVVLLLIPLICLNAMIA
;
A
#
# COMPACT_ATOMS: atom_id res chain seq x y z
N ILE A 1 18.14 -18.59 -10.19
CA ILE A 1 17.80 -20.03 -10.32
C ILE A 1 16.52 -20.37 -9.54
N GLY A 2 16.40 -20.01 -8.25
CA GLY A 2 15.19 -20.31 -7.46
C GLY A 2 13.87 -19.77 -8.01
N TRP A 3 13.85 -18.54 -8.54
CA TRP A 3 12.63 -17.92 -9.10
C TRP A 3 12.11 -18.64 -10.36
N ILE A 4 12.99 -19.10 -11.24
CA ILE A 4 12.60 -19.87 -12.45
C ILE A 4 11.93 -21.19 -12.04
N TYR A 5 12.51 -21.86 -11.02
CA TYR A 5 11.93 -23.08 -10.48
C TYR A 5 10.56 -22.83 -9.82
N PHE A 6 10.42 -21.72 -9.09
CA PHE A 6 9.14 -21.30 -8.50
C PHE A 6 8.09 -21.01 -9.57
N THR A 7 8.41 -20.26 -10.63
CA THR A 7 7.50 -20.01 -11.76
C THR A 7 7.06 -21.32 -12.41
N TYR A 8 7.97 -22.28 -12.57
CA TYR A 8 7.65 -23.60 -13.09
C TYR A 8 6.67 -24.37 -12.19
N LEU A 9 6.87 -24.32 -10.87
CA LEU A 9 5.97 -24.96 -9.91
C LEU A 9 4.57 -24.32 -9.93
N GLU A 10 4.47 -23.00 -9.96
CA GLU A 10 3.18 -22.28 -10.04
C GLU A 10 2.45 -22.58 -11.34
N ALA A 11 3.15 -22.55 -12.48
CA ALA A 11 2.56 -22.92 -13.76
C ALA A 11 2.06 -24.36 -13.76
N ARG A 12 2.83 -25.28 -13.17
CA ARG A 12 2.43 -26.68 -13.02
C ARG A 12 1.22 -26.82 -12.09
N GLN A 13 1.17 -26.10 -10.98
CA GLN A 13 0.05 -26.12 -10.05
C GLN A 13 -1.23 -25.60 -10.72
N ALA A 14 -1.13 -24.50 -11.46
CA ALA A 14 -2.26 -23.95 -12.22
C ALA A 14 -2.79 -24.92 -13.28
N ILE A 15 -1.91 -25.64 -13.97
CA ILE A 15 -2.28 -26.61 -15.01
C ILE A 15 -2.81 -27.93 -14.42
N HIS A 16 -2.17 -28.45 -13.36
CA HIS A 16 -2.40 -29.80 -12.87
C HIS A 16 -3.58 -29.90 -11.89
N GLU A 17 -3.93 -28.82 -11.19
CA GLU A 17 -5.05 -28.88 -10.24
C GLU A 17 -6.43 -28.94 -10.92
N ASN A 18 -6.57 -28.69 -12.24
CA ASN A 18 -7.85 -28.80 -12.99
C ASN A 18 -9.05 -28.08 -12.34
N ARG A 19 -8.81 -27.21 -11.36
CA ARG A 19 -9.81 -26.46 -10.59
C ARG A 19 -10.41 -25.30 -11.40
N GLY A 20 -9.91 -25.07 -12.62
CA GLY A 20 -10.28 -23.94 -13.45
C GLY A 20 -9.64 -22.65 -12.95
N PHE A 21 -9.34 -21.76 -13.89
CA PHE A 21 -8.68 -20.47 -13.62
C PHE A 21 -9.39 -19.70 -12.49
N SER A 22 -10.72 -19.69 -12.50
CA SER A 22 -11.53 -19.01 -11.48
C SER A 22 -11.27 -19.48 -10.04
N GLN A 23 -11.07 -20.78 -9.79
CA GLN A 23 -10.82 -21.28 -8.43
C GLN A 23 -9.40 -20.98 -7.96
N TYR A 24 -8.42 -20.98 -8.88
CA TYR A 24 -7.04 -20.60 -8.55
C TYR A 24 -6.96 -19.15 -8.08
N PHE A 25 -7.64 -18.23 -8.77
CA PHE A 25 -7.72 -16.81 -8.36
C PHE A 25 -8.65 -16.56 -7.17
N GLY A 26 -9.51 -17.52 -6.82
CA GLY A 26 -10.34 -17.46 -5.61
C GLY A 26 -9.53 -17.56 -4.31
N LEU A 27 -8.31 -18.08 -4.38
CA LEU A 27 -7.39 -18.16 -3.24
C LEU A 27 -6.50 -16.90 -3.21
N SER A 28 -6.73 -16.03 -2.24
CA SER A 28 -5.99 -14.76 -2.08
C SER A 28 -4.47 -14.95 -2.00
N TRP A 29 -4.01 -16.09 -1.50
CA TRP A 29 -2.59 -16.45 -1.41
C TRP A 29 -1.96 -16.71 -2.78
N ASN A 30 -2.65 -17.41 -3.68
CA ASN A 30 -2.15 -17.67 -5.02
C ASN A 30 -2.05 -16.36 -5.81
N LEU A 31 -3.05 -15.48 -5.65
CA LEU A 31 -3.00 -14.14 -6.24
C LEU A 31 -1.79 -13.34 -5.70
N GLN A 32 -1.53 -13.39 -4.40
CA GLN A 32 -0.38 -12.73 -3.80
C GLN A 32 0.95 -13.29 -4.32
N GLN A 33 1.08 -14.61 -4.45
CA GLN A 33 2.26 -15.26 -5.02
C GLN A 33 2.50 -14.84 -6.47
N LEU A 34 1.43 -14.77 -7.27
CA LEU A 34 1.50 -14.30 -8.65
C LEU A 34 1.96 -12.84 -8.71
N ILE A 35 1.39 -11.95 -7.89
CA ILE A 35 1.81 -10.54 -7.80
C ILE A 35 3.30 -10.45 -7.40
N GLY A 36 3.72 -11.19 -6.38
CA GLY A 36 5.12 -11.22 -5.94
C GLY A 36 6.08 -11.71 -7.03
N LEU A 37 5.69 -12.73 -7.79
CA LEU A 37 6.44 -13.21 -8.93
C LEU A 37 6.53 -12.16 -10.04
N SER A 38 5.40 -11.51 -10.36
CA SER A 38 5.37 -10.41 -11.33
C SER A 38 6.30 -9.26 -10.92
N CYS A 39 6.28 -8.83 -9.65
CA CYS A 39 7.20 -7.82 -9.13
C CYS A 39 8.66 -8.25 -9.25
N THR A 40 8.98 -9.52 -8.97
CA THR A 40 10.34 -10.05 -9.09
C THR A 40 10.82 -10.05 -10.55
N ILE A 41 9.96 -10.47 -11.48
CA ILE A 41 10.28 -10.45 -12.92
C ILE A 41 10.50 -9.02 -13.40
N LEU A 42 9.63 -8.08 -13.02
CA LEU A 42 9.77 -6.67 -13.36
C LEU A 42 11.06 -6.09 -12.79
N PHE A 43 11.38 -6.38 -11.53
CA PHE A 43 12.65 -6.00 -10.91
C PHE A 43 13.85 -6.50 -11.71
N VAL A 44 13.90 -7.79 -12.07
CA VAL A 44 15.01 -8.37 -12.85
C VAL A 44 15.11 -7.72 -14.23
N ILE A 45 13.99 -7.48 -14.92
CA ILE A 45 14.00 -6.81 -16.23
C ILE A 45 14.52 -5.37 -16.09
N MET A 46 14.04 -4.63 -15.10
CA MET A 46 14.45 -3.24 -14.89
C MET A 46 15.92 -3.13 -14.47
N GLU A 47 16.40 -4.02 -13.61
CA GLU A 47 17.82 -4.11 -13.23
C GLU A 47 18.71 -4.33 -14.47
N LEU A 48 18.28 -5.17 -15.42
CA LEU A 48 19.03 -5.44 -16.65
C LEU A 48 19.01 -4.28 -17.64
N VAL A 49 17.90 -3.53 -17.71
CA VAL A 49 17.73 -2.41 -18.66
C VAL A 49 18.31 -1.11 -18.10
N ARG A 50 18.12 -0.83 -16.81
CA ARG A 50 18.49 0.42 -16.14
C ARG A 50 18.72 0.21 -14.63
N PRO A 51 19.92 -0.25 -14.21
CA PRO A 51 20.20 -0.66 -12.81
C PRO A 51 20.21 0.47 -11.76
N MET A 52 19.99 1.73 -12.15
CA MET A 52 20.04 2.89 -11.25
C MET A 52 18.75 3.73 -11.27
N GLY A 53 17.61 3.14 -11.65
CA GLY A 53 16.31 3.81 -11.54
C GLY A 53 15.72 3.68 -10.14
N ASP A 54 15.09 4.73 -9.62
CA ASP A 54 14.33 4.67 -8.35
C ASP A 54 13.25 3.59 -8.42
N GLU A 55 12.71 3.32 -9.61
CA GLU A 55 11.71 2.28 -9.85
C GLU A 55 12.24 0.89 -9.52
N VAL A 56 13.52 0.61 -9.81
CA VAL A 56 14.18 -0.67 -9.52
C VAL A 56 14.17 -0.93 -8.01
N ILE A 57 14.50 0.09 -7.22
CA ILE A 57 14.53 0.00 -5.76
C ILE A 57 13.12 -0.31 -5.23
N VAL A 58 12.10 0.37 -5.76
CA VAL A 58 10.70 0.15 -5.37
C VAL A 58 10.23 -1.27 -5.69
N PHE A 59 10.45 -1.76 -6.91
CA PHE A 59 10.05 -3.12 -7.28
C PHE A 59 10.84 -4.19 -6.52
N GLY A 60 12.13 -3.95 -6.28
CA GLY A 60 12.98 -4.80 -5.45
C GLY A 60 12.44 -4.91 -4.01
N ALA A 61 12.19 -3.78 -3.35
CA ALA A 61 11.65 -3.73 -1.99
C ALA A 61 10.25 -4.39 -1.91
N LEU A 62 9.37 -4.11 -2.87
CA LEU A 62 8.03 -4.69 -2.91
C LEU A 62 8.08 -6.21 -3.11
N SER A 63 8.94 -6.70 -3.99
CA SER A 63 9.13 -8.14 -4.21
C SER A 63 9.62 -8.84 -2.94
N GLN A 64 10.55 -8.22 -2.20
CA GLN A 64 11.09 -8.76 -0.95
C GLN A 64 10.03 -8.76 0.16
N LEU A 65 9.25 -7.68 0.28
CA LEU A 65 8.14 -7.60 1.22
C LEU A 65 7.11 -8.72 0.95
N LEU A 66 6.70 -8.90 -0.31
CA LEU A 66 5.77 -9.96 -0.70
C LEU A 66 6.36 -11.36 -0.44
N GLY A 67 7.67 -11.52 -0.59
CA GLY A 67 8.40 -12.73 -0.20
C GLY A 67 8.27 -13.03 1.31
N TRP A 68 8.42 -12.02 2.16
CA TRP A 68 8.22 -12.16 3.61
C TRP A 68 6.77 -12.46 3.98
N VAL A 69 5.79 -11.83 3.32
CA VAL A 69 4.37 -12.15 3.55
C VAL A 69 4.06 -13.58 3.07
N ASN A 70 4.69 -14.06 1.99
CA ASN A 70 4.57 -15.45 1.55
C ASN A 70 5.16 -16.44 2.56
N LEU A 71 6.16 -16.04 3.35
CA LEU A 71 6.69 -16.89 4.42
C LEU A 71 5.60 -17.20 5.46
N LEU A 72 4.69 -16.26 5.75
CA LEU A 72 3.56 -16.48 6.65
C LEU A 72 2.67 -17.64 6.19
N TYR A 73 2.51 -17.84 4.88
CA TYR A 73 1.74 -18.96 4.35
C TYR A 73 2.33 -20.31 4.79
N TYR A 74 3.65 -20.47 4.73
CA TYR A 74 4.33 -21.70 5.11
C TYR A 74 4.32 -21.94 6.63
N THR A 75 4.29 -20.88 7.44
CA THR A 75 4.19 -21.02 8.90
C THR A 75 2.85 -21.59 9.39
N ARG A 76 1.82 -21.65 8.53
CA ARG A 76 0.52 -22.27 8.87
C ARG A 76 0.60 -23.78 9.13
N GLY A 77 1.67 -24.44 8.68
CA GLY A 77 1.92 -25.86 8.97
C GLY A 77 2.47 -26.11 10.38
N ILE A 78 2.90 -25.07 11.10
CA ILE A 78 3.43 -25.17 12.46
C ILE A 78 2.28 -24.88 13.43
N GLU A 79 1.87 -25.89 14.20
CA GLU A 79 0.70 -25.83 15.09
C GLU A 79 0.77 -24.65 16.08
N GLU A 80 1.96 -24.40 16.64
CA GLU A 80 2.19 -23.33 17.62
C GLU A 80 2.01 -21.91 17.05
N VAL A 81 2.23 -21.72 15.74
CA VAL A 81 2.21 -20.41 15.08
C VAL A 81 0.95 -20.22 14.24
N ALA A 82 0.29 -21.30 13.84
CA ALA A 82 -0.86 -21.28 12.96
C ALA A 82 -1.98 -20.36 13.46
N TRP A 83 -2.28 -20.39 14.76
CA TRP A 83 -3.33 -19.54 15.35
C TRP A 83 -3.03 -18.04 15.22
N VAL A 84 -1.75 -17.63 15.32
CA VAL A 84 -1.33 -16.24 15.14
C VAL A 84 -1.59 -15.80 13.71
N VAL A 85 -1.21 -16.62 12.74
CA VAL A 85 -1.43 -16.33 11.31
C VAL A 85 -2.92 -16.22 11.00
N TYR A 86 -3.75 -17.12 11.54
CA TYR A 86 -5.21 -17.05 11.37
C TYR A 86 -5.81 -15.79 12.00
N ALA A 87 -5.34 -15.39 13.18
CA ALA A 87 -5.77 -14.16 13.84
C ALA A 87 -5.42 -12.92 13.00
N LEU A 88 -4.18 -12.84 12.51
CA LEU A 88 -3.73 -11.74 11.65
C LEU A 88 -4.54 -11.64 10.36
N LEU A 89 -4.80 -12.75 9.67
CA LEU A 89 -5.63 -12.75 8.46
C LEU A 89 -7.06 -12.33 8.73
N ARG A 90 -7.62 -12.74 9.87
CA ARG A 90 -8.95 -12.34 10.29
C ARG A 90 -9.02 -10.83 10.52
N VAL A 91 -8.03 -10.27 11.20
CA VAL A 91 -7.91 -8.81 11.43
C VAL A 91 -7.76 -8.06 10.11
N ILE A 92 -6.85 -8.47 9.23
CA ILE A 92 -6.67 -7.80 7.92
C ILE A 92 -7.98 -7.81 7.14
N ARG A 93 -8.69 -8.95 7.13
CA ARG A 93 -9.96 -9.07 6.41
C ARG A 93 -11.06 -8.18 7.01
N SER A 94 -11.16 -8.08 8.34
CA SER A 94 -12.14 -7.19 8.97
C SER A 94 -11.80 -5.71 8.73
N MET A 95 -10.51 -5.36 8.66
CA MET A 95 -10.07 -3.99 8.42
C MET A 95 -10.22 -3.52 6.97
N THR A 96 -10.49 -4.39 5.99
CA THR A 96 -10.59 -4.01 4.56
C THR A 96 -11.56 -2.85 4.30
N LYS A 97 -12.78 -2.94 4.83
CA LYS A 97 -13.81 -1.89 4.67
C LYS A 97 -13.37 -0.57 5.29
N PHE A 98 -12.77 -0.64 6.47
CA PHE A 98 -12.24 0.51 7.19
C PHE A 98 -11.10 1.18 6.39
N LEU A 99 -10.14 0.40 5.88
CA LEU A 99 -9.05 0.89 5.04
C LEU A 99 -9.57 1.56 3.76
N SER A 100 -10.65 1.07 3.16
CA SER A 100 -11.27 1.71 1.99
C SER A 100 -11.85 3.09 2.32
N ILE A 101 -12.55 3.23 3.46
CA ILE A 101 -13.08 4.53 3.91
C ILE A 101 -11.93 5.48 4.21
N LEU A 102 -10.90 5.00 4.89
CA LEU A 102 -9.72 5.79 5.24
C LEU A 102 -9.00 6.30 3.99
N LEU A 103 -8.80 5.46 2.99
CA LEU A 103 -8.19 5.85 1.71
C LEU A 103 -9.02 6.91 1.00
N LEU A 104 -10.36 6.80 1.03
CA LEU A 104 -11.25 7.81 0.47
C LEU A 104 -11.10 9.16 1.19
N VAL A 105 -11.04 9.17 2.52
CA VAL A 105 -10.86 10.39 3.31
C VAL A 105 -9.51 11.04 3.00
N VAL A 106 -8.42 10.26 3.00
CA VAL A 106 -7.08 10.78 2.67
C VAL A 106 -7.03 11.33 1.24
N PHE A 107 -7.67 10.65 0.29
CA PHE A 107 -7.75 11.11 -1.10
C PHE A 107 -8.55 12.42 -1.22
N ALA A 108 -9.68 12.53 -0.52
CA ALA A 108 -10.47 13.77 -0.48
C ALA A 108 -9.67 14.94 0.12
N CYS A 109 -8.93 14.69 1.21
CA CYS A 109 -8.04 15.68 1.82
C CYS A 109 -6.92 16.09 0.86
N THR A 110 -6.33 15.12 0.17
CA THR A 110 -5.27 15.37 -0.84
C THR A 110 -5.78 16.28 -1.95
N LEU A 111 -6.97 16.02 -2.50
CA LEU A 111 -7.57 16.87 -3.54
C LEU A 111 -7.85 18.28 -3.04
N PHE A 112 -8.31 18.41 -1.80
CA PHE A 112 -8.54 19.70 -1.17
C PHE A 112 -7.23 20.49 -1.03
N PHE A 113 -6.18 19.90 -0.46
CA PHE A 113 -4.88 20.57 -0.32
C PHE A 113 -4.26 20.91 -1.68
N TRP A 114 -4.36 19.99 -2.63
CA TRP A 114 -3.91 20.22 -4.00
C TRP A 114 -4.64 21.41 -4.66
N SER A 115 -5.93 21.60 -4.37
CA SER A 115 -6.68 22.77 -4.86
C SER A 115 -6.27 24.10 -4.21
N MET A 116 -5.64 24.07 -3.04
CA MET A 116 -5.21 25.27 -2.31
C MET A 116 -3.82 25.76 -2.72
N GLU A 117 -3.02 24.89 -3.33
CA GLU A 117 -1.74 25.30 -3.91
C GLU A 117 -1.96 26.16 -5.16
N LEU A 118 -1.34 27.34 -5.18
CA LEU A 118 -1.47 28.30 -6.29
C LEU A 118 -0.93 27.73 -7.63
N PRO A 119 -1.53 28.14 -8.77
CA PRO A 119 -1.29 27.53 -10.06
C PRO A 119 0.01 28.03 -10.69
N ASN A 120 1.15 27.54 -10.23
CA ASN A 120 2.34 27.53 -11.09
C ASN A 120 2.22 26.32 -12.04
N GLU A 121 1.86 26.55 -13.30
CA GLU A 121 1.38 25.50 -14.20
C GLU A 121 2.41 24.42 -14.58
N PHE A 122 3.69 24.67 -14.34
CA PHE A 122 4.78 23.86 -14.90
C PHE A 122 5.09 22.53 -14.18
N ASP A 123 4.45 22.23 -13.03
CA ASP A 123 4.81 21.02 -12.25
C ASP A 123 3.61 20.36 -11.52
N LYS A 124 2.44 20.29 -12.18
CA LYS A 124 1.19 19.81 -11.56
C LYS A 124 1.24 18.35 -11.06
N VAL A 125 1.96 17.46 -11.75
CA VAL A 125 2.03 16.01 -11.42
C VAL A 125 2.94 15.76 -10.22
N ARG A 126 4.18 16.28 -10.25
CA ARG A 126 5.13 16.14 -9.13
C ARG A 126 4.61 16.77 -7.84
N ARG A 127 3.79 17.82 -7.95
CA ARG A 127 3.10 18.40 -6.79
C ARG A 127 2.00 17.53 -6.24
N PHE A 128 1.20 16.89 -7.09
CA PHE A 128 0.17 15.98 -6.60
C PHE A 128 0.76 14.82 -5.80
N ASP A 129 1.85 14.21 -6.29
CA ASP A 129 2.54 13.13 -5.58
C ASP A 129 3.06 13.58 -4.21
N LYS A 130 3.67 14.78 -4.17
CA LYS A 130 4.14 15.39 -2.92
C LYS A 130 2.99 15.65 -1.95
N VAL A 131 1.93 16.33 -2.39
CA VAL A 131 0.76 16.64 -1.56
C VAL A 131 0.07 15.36 -1.06
N LEU A 132 0.00 14.32 -1.89
CA LEU A 132 -0.55 13.01 -1.50
C LEU A 132 0.28 12.37 -0.39
N LEU A 133 1.62 12.33 -0.55
CA LEU A 133 2.52 11.78 0.45
C LEU A 133 2.47 12.59 1.73
N ASP A 134 2.54 13.91 1.65
CA ASP A 134 2.49 14.80 2.81
C ASP A 134 1.16 14.64 3.55
N THR A 135 0.03 14.62 2.83
CA THR A 135 -1.29 14.41 3.43
C THR A 135 -1.37 13.04 4.10
N PHE A 136 -0.83 11.99 3.48
CA PHE A 136 -0.79 10.66 4.06
C PHE A 136 0.07 10.62 5.34
N PHE A 137 1.30 11.13 5.29
CA PHE A 137 2.20 11.10 6.44
C PHE A 137 1.68 11.96 7.60
N THR A 138 1.18 13.16 7.31
CA THR A 138 0.55 14.04 8.30
C THR A 138 -0.65 13.35 8.95
N SER A 139 -1.49 12.69 8.14
CA SER A 139 -2.71 12.02 8.61
C SER A 139 -2.44 10.81 9.52
N PHE A 140 -1.41 10.02 9.21
CA PHE A 140 -1.14 8.75 9.92
C PHE A 140 -0.09 8.87 11.01
N PHE A 141 0.95 9.67 10.78
CA PHE A 141 2.10 9.77 11.68
C PHE A 141 2.10 11.07 12.48
N SER A 142 1.13 11.97 12.23
CA SER A 142 1.10 13.31 12.84
C SER A 142 2.41 14.07 12.60
N ASP A 143 3.04 13.81 11.44
CA ASP A 143 4.27 14.48 11.03
C ASP A 143 3.91 15.81 10.40
N PHE A 144 4.04 16.89 11.18
CA PHE A 144 3.65 18.25 10.81
C PHE A 144 4.82 19.10 10.34
N ASP A 145 6.00 18.52 10.12
CA ASP A 145 7.25 19.25 9.91
C ASP A 145 7.39 19.80 8.46
N HIS A 146 6.28 20.04 7.77
CA HIS A 146 6.28 20.65 6.45
C HIS A 146 5.86 22.11 6.54
N ASP A 147 6.87 22.97 6.39
CA ASP A 147 6.76 24.36 5.94
C ASP A 147 5.96 24.39 4.63
N THR A 148 4.63 24.34 4.76
CA THR A 148 3.71 24.58 3.67
C THR A 148 3.85 26.05 3.35
N ASP A 149 4.61 26.33 2.29
CA ASP A 149 4.87 27.64 1.70
C ASP A 149 3.59 28.21 1.05
N LEU A 150 2.49 28.21 1.80
CA LEU A 150 1.24 28.86 1.43
C LEU A 150 1.48 30.37 1.47
N SER A 151 1.28 31.04 0.35
CA SER A 151 1.62 32.47 0.23
C SER A 151 0.68 33.43 0.99
N ASP A 152 -0.45 32.96 1.54
CA ASP A 152 -1.43 33.79 2.29
C ASP A 152 -1.69 33.17 3.68
N ASP A 153 -1.53 33.97 4.73
CA ASP A 153 -1.73 33.58 6.13
C ASP A 153 -3.16 33.10 6.42
N ARG A 154 -4.16 33.53 5.64
CA ARG A 154 -5.55 33.04 5.78
C ARG A 154 -5.70 31.60 5.30
N PHE A 155 -5.03 31.24 4.20
CA PHE A 155 -5.03 29.85 3.72
C PHE A 155 -4.23 28.95 4.66
N LYS A 156 -3.14 29.44 5.26
CA LYS A 156 -2.41 28.72 6.32
C LYS A 156 -3.31 28.39 7.51
N THR A 157 -4.02 29.39 8.03
CA THR A 157 -4.89 29.20 9.20
C THR A 157 -6.00 28.19 8.92
N PHE A 158 -6.63 28.27 7.74
CA PHE A 158 -7.68 27.34 7.34
C PHE A 158 -7.15 25.91 7.11
N ALA A 159 -5.98 25.77 6.47
CA ALA A 159 -5.30 24.49 6.29
C ALA A 159 -4.94 23.84 7.64
N LEU A 160 -4.44 24.61 8.60
CA LEU A 160 -4.15 24.12 9.96
C LEU A 160 -5.42 23.64 10.67
N LEU A 161 -6.51 24.39 10.58
CA LEU A 161 -7.78 24.04 11.21
C LEU A 161 -8.38 22.78 10.58
N PHE A 162 -8.29 22.65 9.25
CA PHE A 162 -8.69 21.44 8.53
C PHE A 162 -7.81 20.23 8.90
N ASN A 163 -6.49 20.40 8.97
CA ASN A 163 -5.57 19.36 9.44
C ASN A 163 -5.88 18.90 10.86
N LEU A 164 -6.25 19.81 11.76
CA LEU A 164 -6.67 19.46 13.12
C LEU A 164 -7.96 18.64 13.11
N VAL A 165 -8.93 18.97 12.25
CA VAL A 165 -10.15 18.16 12.08
C VAL A 165 -9.81 16.76 11.56
N VAL A 166 -8.94 16.65 10.55
CA VAL A 166 -8.49 15.37 10.00
C VAL A 166 -7.74 14.53 11.04
N LEU A 167 -6.84 15.15 11.81
CA LEU A 167 -6.09 14.49 12.88
C LEU A 167 -6.99 14.03 14.04
N LEU A 168 -8.14 14.66 14.28
CA LEU A 168 -9.11 14.14 15.26
C LEU A 168 -9.99 13.05 14.66
N LEU A 169 -10.39 13.22 13.41
CA LEU A 169 -11.34 12.35 12.72
C LEU A 169 -10.70 11.00 12.37
N ILE A 170 -9.45 10.96 11.90
CA ILE A 170 -8.77 9.71 11.52
C ILE A 170 -8.59 8.79 12.72
N PRO A 171 -7.95 9.18 13.84
CA PRO A 171 -7.84 8.33 15.02
C PRO A 171 -9.21 7.94 15.59
N LEU A 172 -10.20 8.81 15.55
CA LEU A 172 -11.55 8.48 16.03
C LEU A 172 -12.21 7.39 15.17
N ILE A 173 -12.08 7.46 13.84
CA ILE A 173 -12.55 6.40 12.93
C ILE A 173 -11.69 5.14 13.13
N CYS A 174 -10.36 5.26 13.22
CA CYS A 174 -9.44 4.14 13.46
C CYS A 174 -9.78 3.39 14.75
N LEU A 175 -9.94 4.12 15.86
CA LEU A 175 -10.24 3.56 17.17
C LEU A 175 -11.63 2.92 17.20
N ASN A 176 -12.65 3.59 16.67
CA ASN A 176 -14.00 3.04 16.63
C ASN A 176 -14.09 1.79 15.73
N ALA A 177 -13.38 1.77 14.60
CA ALA A 177 -13.35 0.62 13.71
C ALA A 177 -12.51 -0.55 14.23
N MET A 178 -11.54 -0.29 15.12
CA MET A 178 -10.74 -1.32 15.78
C MET A 178 -11.45 -1.94 16.99
N ILE A 179 -12.30 -1.17 17.67
CA ILE A 179 -13.10 -1.62 18.82
C ILE A 179 -14.35 -2.41 18.38
N ALA A 180 -14.96 -2.05 17.26
CA ALA A 180 -16.18 -2.67 16.71
C ALA A 180 -15.90 -3.98 15.96
#